data_AF-A0AA95JJF2-F1
#
_entry.id   AF-A0AA95JJF2-F1
#
_cell.length_a   1.000
_cell.length_b   1.000
_cell.length_c   1.000
_cell.angle_alpha   90.00
_cell.angle_beta   90.00
_cell.angle_gamma   90.00
#
_symmetry.space_group_name_H-M   'P 1'
#
loop_
_entity.id
_entity.type
_entity.pdbx_description
1 polymer ?
#
loop_
_entity_poly.entity_id
_entity_poly.type
_entity_poly.pdbx_seq_one_letter_code
_entity_poly.pdbx_strand_id
1 'polypeptide(L)'
;MMRLGHLEPPGFAVFSIFAAVGGLAFLMNANYVAPGCTGPEVRRCDYVATAKTALAASTDVHARFHPFSQDRGFDVFDYGSSVLVQQSDPFEGDALNHGSSVLIDKKSCRPCEIGYAYPGLEERGPLILQAPAEDTVAAAELSEKIRRWRLGLG
;
A
#
# COMPACT_ATOMS: atom_id res chain seq x y z
N MET A 1 -28.36 34.38 60.83
CA MET A 1 -28.79 33.01 60.50
C MET A 1 -28.65 32.81 58.99
N MET A 2 -28.05 31.65 58.62
CA MET A 2 -27.94 30.96 57.32
C MET A 2 -27.09 31.56 56.17
N ARG A 3 -25.96 30.86 55.96
CA ARG A 3 -25.08 30.79 54.77
C ARG A 3 -25.79 30.00 53.66
N LEU A 4 -25.65 30.42 52.41
CA LEU A 4 -25.80 29.54 51.24
C LEU A 4 -24.62 29.81 50.28
N GLY A 5 -23.55 29.02 50.42
CA GLY A 5 -22.51 28.88 49.41
C GLY A 5 -22.84 27.65 48.58
N HIS A 6 -23.38 27.85 47.39
CA HIS A 6 -23.66 26.79 46.43
C HIS A 6 -22.34 26.44 45.71
N LEU A 7 -21.60 25.49 46.26
CA LEU A 7 -20.50 24.83 45.57
C LEU A 7 -21.10 23.70 44.72
N GLU A 8 -21.33 23.98 43.44
CA GLU A 8 -21.54 22.92 42.45
C GLU A 8 -20.30 22.00 42.45
N PRO A 9 -20.46 20.67 42.40
CA PRO A 9 -19.32 19.76 42.46
C PRO A 9 -18.48 19.91 41.18
N PRO A 10 -17.20 20.33 41.27
CA PRO A 10 -16.32 20.50 40.12
C PRO A 10 -16.01 19.18 39.37
N GLY A 11 -16.56 18.05 39.83
CA GLY A 11 -16.31 16.73 39.24
C GLY A 11 -16.86 16.56 37.84
N PHE A 12 -18.11 16.95 37.56
CA PHE A 12 -18.76 16.60 36.29
C PHE A 12 -18.18 17.33 35.07
N ALA A 13 -17.81 18.60 35.22
CA ALA A 13 -17.19 19.39 34.15
C ALA A 13 -15.79 18.89 33.78
N VAL A 14 -15.03 18.37 34.77
CA VAL A 14 -13.69 17.82 34.54
C VAL A 14 -13.79 16.43 33.90
N PHE A 15 -14.71 15.56 34.36
CA PHE A 15 -14.91 14.25 33.76
C PHE A 15 -15.34 14.31 32.29
N SER A 16 -16.13 15.31 31.91
CA SER A 16 -16.57 15.49 30.52
C SER A 16 -15.44 15.91 29.59
N ILE A 17 -14.46 16.70 30.07
CA ILE A 17 -13.24 17.01 29.31
C ILE A 17 -12.40 15.74 29.11
N PHE A 18 -12.21 14.93 30.15
CA PHE A 18 -11.45 13.68 30.02
C PHE A 18 -12.17 12.64 29.13
N ALA A 19 -13.50 12.58 29.15
CA ALA A 19 -14.27 11.72 28.26
C ALA A 19 -14.19 12.20 26.80
N ALA A 20 -14.23 13.52 26.56
CA ALA A 20 -14.08 14.09 25.23
C ALA A 20 -12.65 13.89 24.68
N VAL A 21 -11.62 14.11 25.50
CA VAL A 21 -10.21 13.89 25.11
C VAL A 21 -9.92 12.40 24.93
N GLY A 22 -10.43 11.54 25.82
CA GLY A 22 -10.33 10.09 25.70
C GLY A 22 -11.04 9.56 24.46
N GLY A 23 -12.24 10.06 24.16
CA GLY A 23 -12.99 9.75 22.94
C GLY A 23 -12.28 10.24 21.67
N LEU A 24 -11.69 11.44 21.69
CA LEU A 24 -10.93 11.97 20.57
C LEU A 24 -9.64 11.18 20.31
N ALA A 25 -8.93 10.78 21.38
CA ALA A 25 -7.76 9.91 21.28
C ALA A 25 -8.13 8.51 20.76
N PHE A 26 -9.29 7.98 21.15
CA PHE A 26 -9.80 6.71 20.65
C PHE A 26 -10.21 6.78 19.17
N LEU A 27 -10.83 7.88 18.73
CA LEU A 27 -11.18 8.12 17.33
C LEU A 27 -9.95 8.38 16.45
N MET A 28 -8.94 9.08 16.97
CA MET A 28 -7.65 9.20 16.30
C MET A 28 -6.94 7.84 16.18
N ASN A 29 -7.13 6.93 17.14
CA ASN A 29 -6.66 5.54 17.04
C ASN A 29 -7.52 4.67 16.11
N ALA A 30 -8.81 4.97 15.93
CA ALA A 30 -9.70 4.22 15.05
C ALA A 30 -9.40 4.43 13.55
N ASN A 31 -8.79 5.56 13.18
CA ASN A 31 -8.26 5.77 11.83
C ASN A 31 -6.99 4.94 11.53
N TYR A 32 -6.47 4.18 12.49
CA TYR A 32 -5.42 3.17 12.29
C TYR A 32 -5.97 1.77 11.98
N VAL A 33 -7.27 1.63 11.69
CA VAL A 33 -7.88 0.36 11.25
C VAL A 33 -7.96 0.29 9.70
N ALA A 34 -7.23 1.15 8.98
CA ALA A 34 -6.64 0.67 7.74
C ALA A 34 -5.56 -0.34 8.14
N PRO A 35 -5.50 -1.55 7.56
CA PRO A 35 -4.53 -2.60 7.92
C PRO A 35 -3.11 -2.18 7.54
N GLY A 36 -2.57 -1.22 8.30
CA GLY A 36 -1.23 -0.69 8.22
C GLY A 36 -0.40 -1.37 9.29
N CYS A 37 0.28 -2.41 8.87
CA CYS A 37 1.34 -3.11 9.58
C CYS A 37 2.10 -2.25 10.61
N THR A 38 2.24 -2.78 11.82
CA THR A 38 2.70 -2.05 13.00
C THR A 38 4.17 -2.33 13.33
N GLY A 39 5.10 -2.02 12.44
CA GLY A 39 6.53 -2.23 12.73
C GLY A 39 7.37 -0.93 12.84
N PRO A 40 8.66 -1.07 13.21
CA PRO A 40 9.53 0.05 13.58
C PRO A 40 10.03 0.87 12.38
N GLU A 41 10.11 2.19 12.55
CA GLU A 41 10.45 3.18 11.50
C GLU A 41 11.83 2.97 10.85
N VAL A 42 11.88 2.85 9.52
CA VAL A 42 13.12 2.69 8.72
C VAL A 42 13.37 3.95 7.85
N ARG A 43 14.60 4.50 7.87
CA ARG A 43 14.95 5.82 7.25
C ARG A 43 14.76 5.91 5.73
N ARG A 44 14.80 4.80 5.00
CA ARG A 44 14.49 4.73 3.56
C ARG A 44 14.30 3.28 3.17
N CYS A 45 13.20 2.97 2.49
CA CYS A 45 12.85 1.61 2.14
C CYS A 45 12.82 1.45 0.64
N ASP A 46 13.58 0.48 0.17
CA ASP A 46 13.51 0.06 -1.22
C ASP A 46 12.30 -0.87 -1.37
N TYR A 47 11.13 -0.27 -1.63
CA TYR A 47 9.87 -1.00 -1.75
C TYR A 47 9.91 -2.04 -2.86
N VAL A 48 10.65 -1.78 -3.95
CA VAL A 48 10.77 -2.72 -5.07
C VAL A 48 11.63 -3.92 -4.68
N ALA A 49 12.79 -3.69 -4.06
CA ALA A 49 13.63 -4.79 -3.57
C ALA A 49 12.93 -5.63 -2.49
N THR A 50 12.22 -4.98 -1.57
CA THR A 50 11.42 -5.67 -0.56
C THR A 50 10.30 -6.51 -1.20
N ALA A 51 9.58 -5.96 -2.18
CA ALA A 51 8.52 -6.69 -2.88
C ALA A 51 9.05 -7.92 -3.61
N LYS A 52 10.17 -7.77 -4.35
CA LYS A 52 10.84 -8.89 -5.03
C LYS A 52 11.25 -10.00 -4.06
N THR A 53 11.86 -9.62 -2.95
CA THR A 53 12.30 -10.56 -1.92
C THR A 53 11.12 -11.29 -1.28
N ALA A 54 10.05 -10.55 -0.96
CA ALA A 54 8.84 -11.11 -0.38
C ALA A 54 8.16 -12.12 -1.32
N LEU A 55 8.02 -11.75 -2.61
CA LEU A 55 7.40 -12.61 -3.61
C LEU A 55 8.24 -13.88 -3.85
N ALA A 56 9.56 -13.74 -3.97
CA ALA A 56 10.48 -14.86 -4.18
C ALA A 56 10.53 -15.82 -2.98
N ALA A 57 10.35 -15.32 -1.76
CA ALA A 57 10.31 -16.13 -0.54
C ALA A 57 8.92 -16.73 -0.25
N SER A 58 7.89 -16.33 -1.00
CA SER A 58 6.52 -16.73 -0.73
C SER A 58 6.28 -18.20 -1.01
N THR A 59 5.61 -18.87 -0.08
CA THR A 59 5.09 -20.23 -0.29
C THR A 59 3.68 -20.23 -0.89
N ASP A 60 3.09 -19.06 -1.10
CA ASP A 60 1.78 -18.92 -1.71
C ASP A 60 1.75 -19.54 -3.12
N VAL A 61 0.62 -20.14 -3.50
CA VAL A 61 0.49 -20.83 -4.78
C VAL A 61 0.45 -19.81 -5.92
N HIS A 62 -0.28 -18.71 -5.75
CA HIS A 62 -0.37 -17.65 -6.75
C HIS A 62 1.01 -17.01 -6.97
N ALA A 63 1.72 -16.64 -5.90
CA ALA A 63 3.07 -16.08 -5.99
C ALA A 63 4.05 -16.96 -6.77
N ARG A 64 3.93 -18.29 -6.65
CA ARG A 64 4.76 -19.26 -7.39
C ARG A 64 4.47 -19.30 -8.89
N PHE A 65 3.21 -19.12 -9.28
CA PHE A 65 2.80 -19.14 -10.69
C PHE A 65 2.88 -17.77 -11.37
N HIS A 66 2.95 -16.70 -10.60
CA HIS A 66 2.96 -15.33 -11.09
C HIS A 66 4.15 -14.50 -10.55
N PRO A 67 5.40 -14.98 -10.73
CA PRO A 67 6.57 -14.23 -10.31
C PRO A 67 6.68 -12.92 -11.09
N PHE A 68 7.38 -11.94 -10.51
CA PHE A 68 7.74 -10.73 -11.24
C PHE A 68 8.67 -11.05 -12.40
N SER A 69 8.34 -10.53 -13.58
CA SER A 69 9.17 -10.61 -14.77
C SER A 69 10.23 -9.49 -14.82
N GLN A 70 11.41 -9.78 -15.37
CA GLN A 70 12.52 -8.82 -15.46
C GLN A 70 12.35 -7.80 -16.61
N ASP A 71 11.50 -8.12 -17.58
CA ASP A 71 11.17 -7.29 -18.74
C ASP A 71 10.12 -6.21 -18.43
N ARG A 72 9.72 -6.05 -17.17
CA ARG A 72 8.75 -5.05 -16.72
C ARG A 72 9.29 -4.23 -15.57
N GLY A 73 8.94 -2.94 -15.59
CA GLY A 73 9.17 -2.02 -14.48
C GLY A 73 8.23 -2.30 -13.30
N PHE A 74 8.27 -1.41 -12.31
CA PHE A 74 7.40 -1.47 -11.15
C PHE A 74 6.72 -0.14 -10.92
N ASP A 75 5.43 -0.20 -10.62
CA ASP A 75 4.66 0.93 -10.16
C ASP A 75 4.46 0.78 -8.65
N VAL A 76 4.76 1.85 -7.91
CA VAL A 76 4.56 1.95 -6.47
C VAL A 76 3.51 3.00 -6.21
N PHE A 77 2.40 2.56 -5.63
CA PHE A 77 1.27 3.41 -5.31
C PHE A 77 1.18 3.65 -3.81
N ASP A 78 0.74 4.85 -3.43
CA ASP A 78 0.42 5.18 -2.06
C ASP A 78 -0.91 4.53 -1.66
N TYR A 79 -0.87 3.70 -0.62
CA TYR A 79 -2.04 3.06 -0.04
C TYR A 79 -2.20 3.44 1.45
N GLY A 80 -2.09 4.74 1.75
CA GLY A 80 -2.24 5.30 3.09
C GLY A 80 -1.03 5.00 3.98
N SER A 81 -1.19 4.11 4.96
CA SER A 81 -0.10 3.66 5.84
C SER A 81 0.85 2.67 5.14
N SER A 82 0.45 2.13 4.00
CA SER A 82 1.21 1.15 3.21
C SER A 82 1.49 1.68 1.80
N VAL A 83 2.37 0.98 1.08
CA VAL A 83 2.52 1.13 -0.38
C VAL A 83 2.14 -0.17 -1.06
N LEU A 84 1.52 -0.06 -2.22
CA LEU A 84 1.25 -1.16 -3.13
C LEU A 84 2.35 -1.19 -4.18
N VAL A 85 3.06 -2.31 -4.31
CA VAL A 85 4.06 -2.53 -5.36
C VAL A 85 3.55 -3.59 -6.31
N GLN A 86 3.50 -3.27 -7.60
CA GLN A 86 3.16 -4.23 -8.66
C GLN A 86 4.00 -3.94 -9.91
N GLN A 87 4.01 -4.86 -10.88
CA GLN A 87 4.69 -4.59 -12.14
C GLN A 87 3.99 -3.45 -12.88
N SER A 88 4.74 -2.67 -13.64
CA SER A 88 4.14 -1.64 -14.48
C SER A 88 3.27 -2.28 -15.55
N ASP A 89 2.05 -1.76 -15.70
CA ASP A 89 1.16 -2.14 -16.79
C ASP A 89 1.33 -1.16 -17.96
N PRO A 90 2.01 -1.53 -19.05
CA PRO A 90 2.09 -0.66 -20.22
C PRO A 90 0.74 -0.52 -20.96
N PHE A 91 -0.35 -1.15 -20.49
CA PHE A 91 -1.63 -1.25 -21.18
C PHE A 91 -2.86 -0.78 -20.40
N GLU A 92 -2.68 -0.10 -19.26
CA GLU A 92 -3.79 0.49 -18.51
C GLU A 92 -4.92 -0.51 -18.16
N GLY A 93 -4.60 -1.71 -17.67
CA GLY A 93 -5.56 -2.55 -16.93
C GLY A 93 -5.68 -4.01 -17.37
N ASP A 94 -5.22 -4.40 -18.55
CA ASP A 94 -5.47 -5.76 -19.09
C ASP A 94 -4.24 -6.68 -19.13
N ALA A 95 -3.02 -6.14 -19.04
CA ALA A 95 -1.81 -6.96 -19.22
C ALA A 95 -1.16 -7.42 -17.92
N LEU A 96 -1.72 -7.02 -16.79
CA LEU A 96 -1.41 -7.57 -15.47
C LEU A 96 -2.49 -8.53 -14.99
N ASN A 97 -3.33 -9.06 -15.87
CA ASN A 97 -4.28 -10.11 -15.50
C ASN A 97 -3.50 -11.26 -14.83
N HIS A 98 -3.76 -11.45 -13.53
CA HIS A 98 -3.05 -12.37 -12.65
C HIS A 98 -1.58 -12.02 -12.31
N GLY A 99 -1.09 -10.81 -12.59
CA GLY A 99 0.19 -10.38 -12.04
C GLY A 99 0.12 -10.34 -10.51
N SER A 100 1.23 -10.55 -9.82
CA SER A 100 1.27 -10.38 -8.37
C SER A 100 1.41 -8.90 -7.97
N SER A 101 0.98 -8.59 -6.75
CA SER A 101 1.25 -7.33 -6.06
C SER A 101 1.71 -7.62 -4.63
N VAL A 102 2.39 -6.65 -4.02
CA VAL A 102 2.86 -6.75 -2.64
C VAL A 102 2.50 -5.46 -1.91
N LEU A 103 1.75 -5.57 -0.82
CA LEU A 103 1.58 -4.45 0.13
C LEU A 103 2.75 -4.44 1.10
N ILE A 104 3.34 -3.27 1.28
CA ILE A 104 4.47 -3.05 2.19
C ILE A 104 4.14 -1.90 3.12
N ASP A 105 4.37 -2.11 4.42
CA ASP A 105 4.23 -1.06 5.41
C ASP A 105 5.24 0.08 5.19
N LYS A 106 4.80 1.34 5.19
CA LYS A 106 5.74 2.46 5.05
C LYS A 106 6.65 2.65 6.25
N LYS A 107 6.15 2.34 7.46
CA LYS A 107 6.90 2.56 8.69
C LYS A 107 7.96 1.49 8.86
N SER A 108 7.56 0.23 8.80
CA SER A 108 8.42 -0.93 9.07
C SER A 108 9.10 -1.55 7.87
N CYS A 109 8.59 -1.24 6.69
CA CYS A 109 9.11 -1.74 5.42
C CYS A 109 9.11 -3.26 5.34
N ARG A 110 8.13 -3.85 6.02
CA ARG A 110 7.83 -5.27 5.99
C ARG A 110 6.72 -5.53 4.99
N PRO A 111 6.82 -6.61 4.20
CA PRO A 111 5.71 -7.05 3.38
C PRO A 111 4.57 -7.50 4.31
N CYS A 112 3.37 -7.06 3.98
CA CYS A 112 2.14 -7.32 4.73
C CYS A 112 1.31 -8.39 4.05
N GLU A 113 1.17 -8.28 2.73
CA GLU A 113 0.29 -9.10 1.92
C GLU A 113 0.90 -9.27 0.53
N ILE A 114 0.70 -10.45 -0.03
CA ILE A 114 0.96 -10.75 -1.43
C ILE A 114 -0.38 -11.07 -2.06
N GLY A 115 -0.75 -10.31 -3.08
CA GLY A 115 -2.06 -10.40 -3.72
C GLY A 115 -1.95 -10.32 -5.22
N TYR A 116 -3.08 -10.03 -5.85
CA TYR A 116 -3.17 -9.81 -7.28
C TYR A 116 -2.88 -8.34 -7.60
N ALA A 117 -2.30 -8.08 -8.77
CA ALA A 117 -2.16 -6.75 -9.32
C ALA A 117 -3.57 -6.18 -9.54
N TYR A 118 -3.79 -4.98 -9.01
CA TYR A 118 -5.07 -4.30 -9.17
C TYR A 118 -5.10 -3.69 -10.57
N PRO A 119 -6.15 -3.88 -11.39
CA PRO A 119 -6.25 -3.30 -12.73
C PRO A 119 -6.77 -1.86 -12.71
N GLY A 120 -7.59 -1.48 -11.72
CA GLY A 120 -8.25 -0.17 -11.66
C GLY A 120 -7.43 0.93 -10.97
N LEU A 121 -7.48 2.16 -11.50
CA LEU A 121 -6.85 3.34 -10.89
C LEU A 121 -7.44 3.69 -9.51
N GLU A 122 -8.74 3.48 -9.32
CA GLU A 122 -9.43 3.74 -8.05
C GLU A 122 -8.95 2.83 -6.92
N GLU A 123 -8.49 1.62 -7.26
CA GLU A 123 -8.04 0.60 -6.30
C GLU A 123 -6.54 0.68 -6.00
N ARG A 124 -5.77 1.47 -6.74
CA ARG A 124 -4.30 1.55 -6.60
C ARG A 124 -3.85 2.67 -5.66
N GLY A 125 -4.61 3.76 -5.55
CA GLY A 125 -4.14 5.00 -4.93
C GLY A 125 -3.14 5.76 -5.83
N PRO A 126 -2.62 6.93 -5.41
CA PRO A 126 -1.79 7.74 -6.28
C PRO A 126 -0.40 7.12 -6.50
N LEU A 127 0.09 7.15 -7.74
CA LEU A 127 1.43 6.71 -8.11
C LEU A 127 2.48 7.62 -7.46
N ILE A 128 3.41 7.04 -6.71
CA ILE A 128 4.47 7.78 -6.01
C ILE A 128 5.87 7.47 -6.52
N LEU A 129 6.06 6.30 -7.14
CA LEU A 129 7.32 5.93 -7.77
C LEU A 129 7.04 4.99 -8.93
N GLN A 130 7.74 5.23 -10.04
CA GLN A 130 7.84 4.29 -11.15
C GLN A 130 9.30 3.89 -11.29
N ALA A 131 9.58 2.60 -11.11
CA ALA A 131 10.91 2.02 -11.25
C ALA A 131 11.05 1.34 -12.62
N PRO A 132 12.20 1.48 -13.30
CA PRO A 132 12.41 0.87 -14.60
C PRO A 132 12.49 -0.67 -14.50
N ALA A 133 12.32 -1.32 -15.65
CA ALA A 133 12.61 -2.74 -15.81
C ALA A 133 14.09 -3.04 -15.53
N GLU A 134 14.38 -4.25 -15.04
CA GLU A 134 15.76 -4.72 -14.88
C GLU A 134 16.42 -4.95 -16.25
N ASP A 135 15.70 -5.63 -17.15
CA ASP A 135 16.12 -5.81 -18.53
C ASP A 135 15.42 -4.80 -19.44
N THR A 136 16.10 -3.68 -19.68
CA THR A 136 15.60 -2.60 -20.54
C THR A 136 15.47 -3.00 -22.01
N VAL A 137 16.25 -3.99 -22.48
CA VAL A 137 16.19 -4.47 -23.86
C VAL A 137 14.96 -5.36 -24.02
N ALA A 138 14.78 -6.34 -23.14
CA ALA A 138 13.58 -7.18 -23.13
C ALA A 138 12.31 -6.35 -22.92
N ALA A 139 12.35 -5.31 -22.08
CA ALA A 139 11.22 -4.40 -21.89
C ALA A 139 10.84 -3.64 -23.17
N ALA A 140 11.84 -3.21 -23.95
CA ALA A 140 11.61 -2.57 -25.25
C ALA A 140 11.05 -3.55 -26.27
N GLU A 141 11.58 -4.78 -26.34
CA GLU A 141 11.06 -5.84 -27.21
C GLU A 141 9.62 -6.21 -26.86
N LEU A 142 9.32 -6.36 -25.58
CA LEU A 142 7.98 -6.61 -25.07
C LEU A 142 7.06 -5.47 -25.51
N SER A 143 7.43 -4.22 -25.26
CA SER A 143 6.66 -3.03 -25.65
C SER A 143 6.41 -2.97 -27.16
N GLU A 144 7.37 -3.38 -27.99
CA GLU A 144 7.22 -3.43 -29.45
C GLU A 144 6.30 -4.57 -29.91
N LYS A 145 6.44 -5.75 -29.32
CA LYS A 145 5.57 -6.90 -29.58
C LYS A 145 4.11 -6.54 -29.25
N ILE A 146 3.93 -5.88 -28.12
CA ILE A 146 2.66 -5.34 -27.64
C ILE A 146 2.06 -4.35 -28.64
N ARG A 147 2.87 -3.37 -29.07
CA ARG A 147 2.44 -2.36 -30.04
C ARG A 147 1.94 -3.00 -31.33
N ARG A 148 2.67 -3.99 -31.86
CA ARG A 148 2.25 -4.74 -33.06
C ARG A 148 0.94 -5.47 -32.87
N TRP A 149 0.74 -6.11 -31.71
CA TRP A 149 -0.51 -6.80 -31.38
C TRP A 149 -1.71 -5.84 -31.40
N ARG A 150 -1.57 -4.64 -30.82
CA ARG A 150 -2.60 -3.60 -30.82
C ARG A 150 -2.97 -3.09 -32.22
N LEU A 151 -1.99 -3.11 -33.13
CA LEU A 151 -2.18 -2.72 -34.52
C LEU A 151 -2.73 -3.86 -35.40
N GLY A 152 -3.00 -5.04 -34.82
CA GLY A 152 -3.47 -6.21 -35.58
C GLY A 152 -2.41 -6.81 -36.51
N LEU A 153 -1.13 -6.52 -36.25
CA LEU A 153 0.02 -6.97 -37.05
C LEU A 153 0.66 -8.24 -36.45
N GLY A 154 -0.15 -9.04 -35.75
CA GLY A 154 0.26 -10.22 -34.98
C GLY A 154 0.66 -11.42 -35.83
#